data_AF-A0A957KXF4-F1
#
_entry.id   AF-A0A957KXF4-F1
#
_cell.length_a   1.000
_cell.length_b   1.000
_cell.length_c   1.000
_cell.angle_alpha   90.00
_cell.angle_beta   90.00
_cell.angle_gamma   90.00
#
_symmetry.space_group_name_H-M   'P 1'
#
loop_
_entity.id
_entity.type
_entity.pdbx_description
1 polymer ?
#
loop_
_entity_poly.entity_id
_entity_poly.type
_entity_poly.pdbx_seq_one_letter_code
_entity_poly.pdbx_strand_id
1 'polypeptide(L)' 'YVHVHASNLRRKIEHNPRDPIYIVTERGVGYRFEPQK' A
#
# COMPACT_ATOMS: atom_id res chain seq x y z
N TYR A 1 12.79 4.40 5.46
CA TYR A 1 12.42 5.13 4.24
C TYR A 1 11.36 4.43 3.37
N VAL A 2 11.35 3.08 3.27
CA VAL A 2 10.34 2.34 2.46
C VAL A 2 8.89 2.68 2.80
N HIS A 3 8.53 2.77 4.09
CA HIS A 3 7.16 3.10 4.51
C HIS A 3 6.69 4.50 4.07
N VAL A 4 7.60 5.46 3.92
CA VAL A 4 7.29 6.82 3.43
C VAL A 4 6.96 6.74 1.95
N HIS A 5 7.77 6.03 1.17
CA HIS A 5 7.51 5.83 -0.26
C HIS A 5 6.21 5.03 -0.50
N ALA A 6 5.96 3.98 0.29
CA ALA A 6 4.70 3.25 0.25
C ALA A 6 3.50 4.15 0.58
N SER A 7 3.62 5.03 1.58
CA SER A 7 2.55 5.99 1.92
C SER A 7 2.32 7.04 0.83
N ASN A 8 3.40 7.52 0.20
CA ASN A 8 3.31 8.43 -0.94
C ASN A 8 2.69 7.76 -2.17
N LEU A 9 2.99 6.48 -2.40
CA LEU A 9 2.42 5.70 -3.50
C LEU A 9 0.94 5.42 -3.27
N ARG A 10 0.55 4.98 -2.05
CA ARG A 10 -0.85 4.77 -1.67
C ARG A 10 -1.71 6.01 -1.89
N ARG A 11 -1.19 7.21 -1.55
CA ARG A 11 -1.87 8.48 -1.81
C ARG A 11 -2.18 8.77 -3.28
N LYS A 12 -1.48 8.13 -4.23
CA LYS A 12 -1.65 8.36 -5.66
C LYS A 12 -2.53 7.30 -6.33
N ILE A 13 -2.50 6.07 -5.84
CA ILE A 13 -3.14 4.92 -6.53
C ILE A 13 -4.34 4.35 -5.77
N GLU A 14 -4.39 4.49 -4.44
CA GLU A 14 -5.49 3.95 -3.64
C GLU A 14 -6.66 4.94 -3.65
N HIS A 15 -7.89 4.43 -3.71
CA HIS A 15 -9.07 5.26 -3.52
C HIS A 15 -9.10 5.88 -2.12
N ASN A 16 -8.77 5.09 -1.10
CA ASN A 16 -8.60 5.53 0.27
C ASN A 16 -7.25 5.04 0.83
N PRO A 17 -6.26 5.91 1.06
CA PRO A 17 -4.95 5.50 1.57
C PRO A 17 -4.97 4.85 2.95
N ARG A 18 -6.05 5.03 3.73
CA ARG A 18 -6.26 4.39 5.03
C ARG A 18 -6.82 2.98 4.93
N ASP A 19 -7.38 2.63 3.78
CA ASP A 19 -7.92 1.31 3.47
C ASP A 19 -7.32 0.83 2.14
N PRO A 20 -6.01 0.48 2.13
CA PRO A 20 -5.29 0.20 0.90
C PRO A 20 -5.66 -1.18 0.34
N ILE A 21 -6.05 -1.22 -0.93
CA ILE A 21 -6.43 -2.44 -1.65
C ILE A 21 -5.32 -2.92 -2.60
N TYR A 22 -4.47 -2.02 -3.09
CA TYR A 22 -3.37 -2.38 -3.99
C TYR A 22 -2.08 -2.70 -3.24
N ILE A 23 -1.73 -1.91 -2.22
CA ILE A 23 -0.50 -2.09 -1.44
C ILE A 23 -0.89 -2.51 -0.03
N VAL A 24 -0.96 -3.81 0.22
CA VAL A 24 -1.35 -4.37 1.52
C VAL A 24 -0.14 -4.50 2.42
N THR A 25 -0.27 -4.14 3.70
CA THR A 25 0.80 -4.36 4.68
C THR A 25 0.71 -5.78 5.25
N GLU A 26 1.73 -6.59 4.99
CA GLU A 26 1.93 -7.87 5.67
C GLU A 26 2.79 -7.67 6.91
N ARG A 27 2.18 -7.81 8.10
CA ARG A 27 2.87 -7.64 9.37
C ARG A 27 4.01 -8.66 9.49
N GLY A 28 5.21 -8.17 9.83
CA GLY A 28 6.41 -8.99 9.97
C GLY A 28 7.14 -9.30 8.65
N VAL A 29 6.58 -8.93 7.50
CA VAL A 29 7.18 -9.20 6.17
C VAL A 29 7.43 -7.90 5.41
N GLY A 30 6.40 -7.06 5.24
CA GLY A 30 6.51 -5.82 4.47
C GLY A 30 5.21 -5.44 3.76
N TYR A 31 5.30 -5.24 2.44
CA TYR A 31 4.17 -4.83 1.60
C TYR A 31 3.99 -5.81 0.46
N ARG A 32 2.74 -6.19 0.18
CA ARG A 32 2.35 -6.99 -0.98
C ARG A 32 1.55 -6.14 -1.95
N PHE A 33 1.80 -6.31 -3.24
CA PHE A 33 0.97 -5.73 -4.28
C PHE A 33 -0.14 -6.70 -4.67
N GLU A 34 -1.40 -6.28 -4.58
CA GLU A 34 -2.56 -7.05 -5.02
C GLU A 34 -3.31 -6.29 -6.13
N PRO A 35 -3.32 -6.80 -7.36
CA PRO A 35 -4.11 -6.17 -8.43
C PRO A 35 -5.60 -6.38 -8.13
N GLN A 36 -6.36 -5.29 -8.13
CA GLN A 36 -7.82 -5.34 -8.05
C GLN A 36 -8.34 -6.07 -9.30
N LYS A 37 -9.00 -7.21 -9.08
CA LYS A 37 -9.65 -8.00 -10.13
C LYS A 37 -10.71 -7.20 -10.88
#